data_AF-A0A661E0Z6-F1
#
_entry.id   AF-A0A661E0Z6-F1
#
_cell.length_a   1.000
_cell.length_b   1.000
_cell.length_c   1.000
_cell.angle_alpha   90.00
_cell.angle_beta   90.00
_cell.angle_gamma   90.00
#
_symmetry.space_group_name_H-M   'P 1'
#
loop_
_entity.id
_entity.type
_entity.pdbx_description
1 polymer ?
#
loop_
_entity_poly.entity_id
_entity_poly.type
_entity_poly.pdbx_seq_one_letter_code
_entity_poly.pdbx_strand_id
1 'polypeptide(L)'
;MSTYKTETQAASEIISEQGDAWRSINPEHVARMRLQNRFHTGLDIAKYTAKIMRDDMDAYDNNTADYTQSLGCWHGFIGQQKMISIKKHFGSTKGRYLYLSGWMVAALRSEFGPLPDQSMHEKTSVSSLIAELYQFLKQADARELNHLYKDLDAAIASGDPSKEAAAVDKIDNFQTHVVPIIADIDAGFGNEEATYLLAKQM
;
A
#
# COMPACT_ATOMS: atom_id res chain seq x y z
N MET A 1 -6.97 11.65 19.00
CA MET A 1 -5.53 11.68 19.36
C MET A 1 -4.74 11.48 18.08
N SER A 2 -3.63 12.22 17.90
CA SER A 2 -2.73 12.07 16.74
C SER A 2 -2.10 10.68 16.73
N THR A 3 -2.14 9.99 15.59
CA THR A 3 -1.53 8.65 15.44
C THR A 3 -0.03 8.76 15.62
N TYR A 4 0.59 9.79 15.05
CA TYR A 4 2.03 10.02 15.18
C TYR A 4 2.48 10.25 16.63
N LYS A 5 1.75 11.07 17.39
CA LYS A 5 2.06 11.29 18.82
C LYS A 5 1.85 10.02 19.64
N THR A 6 0.82 9.23 19.32
CA THR A 6 0.53 7.96 20.02
C THR A 6 1.64 6.94 19.79
N GLU A 7 2.11 6.76 18.56
CA GLU A 7 3.23 5.86 18.25
C GLU A 7 4.54 6.31 18.90
N THR A 8 4.79 7.62 18.95
CA THR A 8 5.98 8.18 19.62
C THR A 8 5.96 7.91 21.12
N GLN A 9 4.80 8.09 21.76
CA GLN A 9 4.60 7.80 23.17
C GLN A 9 4.80 6.30 23.45
N ALA A 10 4.16 5.43 22.66
CA ALA A 10 4.31 3.98 22.81
C ALA A 10 5.76 3.51 22.63
N ALA A 11 6.49 4.08 21.66
CA ALA A 11 7.92 3.81 21.49
C ALA A 11 8.72 4.30 22.70
N SER A 12 8.39 5.47 23.25
CA SER A 12 9.07 6.03 24.42
C SER A 12 8.88 5.17 25.66
N GLU A 13 7.69 4.64 25.89
CA GLU A 13 7.37 3.74 27.00
C GLU A 13 8.21 2.46 26.92
N ILE A 14 8.19 1.79 25.77
CA ILE A 14 8.98 0.56 25.55
C ILE A 14 10.48 0.81 25.74
N ILE A 15 11.02 1.92 25.20
CA ILE A 15 12.44 2.25 25.35
C ILE A 15 12.78 2.52 26.83
N SER A 16 11.89 3.19 27.56
CA SER A 16 12.10 3.48 28.98
C SER A 16 12.10 2.23 29.85
N GLU A 17 11.27 1.23 29.53
CA GLU A 17 11.26 -0.07 30.22
C GLU A 17 12.59 -0.84 30.10
N GLN A 18 13.35 -0.63 29.02
CA GLN A 18 14.66 -1.25 28.81
C GLN A 18 15.81 -0.46 29.44
N GLY A 19 15.54 0.74 29.97
CA GLY A 19 16.50 1.59 30.66
C GLY A 19 17.74 1.94 29.83
N ASP A 20 18.89 2.00 30.49
CA ASP A 20 20.16 2.46 29.89
C ASP A 20 20.63 1.63 28.69
N ALA A 21 20.18 0.37 28.58
CA ALA A 21 20.53 -0.50 27.46
C ALA A 21 20.05 0.08 26.12
N TRP A 22 18.96 0.84 26.10
CA TRP A 22 18.34 1.39 24.89
C TRP A 22 18.47 2.92 24.78
N ARG A 23 19.34 3.56 25.58
CA ARG A 23 19.52 5.02 25.63
C ARG A 23 19.83 5.71 24.29
N SER A 24 20.36 4.97 23.31
CA SER A 24 20.70 5.51 21.98
C SER A 24 19.56 5.43 20.97
N ILE A 25 18.42 4.82 21.34
CA ILE A 25 17.26 4.70 20.46
C ILE A 25 16.39 5.94 20.63
N ASN A 26 16.14 6.63 19.51
CA ASN A 26 15.22 7.76 19.48
C ASN A 26 13.77 7.26 19.27
N PRO A 27 12.85 7.47 20.25
CA PRO A 27 11.46 7.03 20.14
C PRO A 27 10.73 7.57 18.90
N GLU A 28 11.02 8.81 18.53
CA GLU A 28 10.39 9.47 17.40
C GLU A 28 10.83 8.85 16.07
N HIS A 29 12.11 8.52 15.92
CA HIS A 29 12.59 7.81 14.73
C HIS A 29 11.95 6.41 14.61
N VAL A 30 11.77 5.71 15.73
CA VAL A 30 11.04 4.43 15.75
C VAL A 30 9.59 4.61 15.28
N ALA A 31 8.89 5.63 15.79
CA ALA A 31 7.52 5.93 15.39
C ALA A 31 7.42 6.27 13.89
N ARG A 32 8.34 7.09 13.36
CA ARG A 32 8.42 7.42 11.93
C ARG A 32 8.56 6.15 11.07
N MET A 33 9.47 5.24 11.46
CA MET A 33 9.69 3.97 10.76
C MET A 33 8.45 3.05 10.79
N ARG A 34 7.76 2.96 11.94
CA ARG A 34 6.53 2.18 12.06
C ARG A 34 5.43 2.72 11.14
N LEU A 35 5.22 4.04 11.15
CA LEU A 35 4.19 4.67 10.32
C LEU A 35 4.50 4.61 8.82
N GLN A 36 5.78 4.67 8.45
CA GLN A 36 6.23 4.42 7.07
C GLN A 36 5.96 2.98 6.60
N ASN A 37 5.76 2.03 7.53
CA ASN A 37 5.42 0.64 7.26
C ASN A 37 4.05 0.26 7.84
N ARG A 38 3.02 1.08 7.60
CA ARG A 38 1.64 0.87 8.11
C ARG A 38 1.07 -0.54 7.88
N PHE A 39 1.43 -1.20 6.78
CA PHE A 39 0.96 -2.54 6.44
C PHE A 39 2.07 -3.56 6.61
N HIS A 40 2.09 -4.30 7.72
CA HIS A 40 3.17 -5.23 8.01
C HIS A 40 3.15 -6.48 7.12
N THR A 41 1.95 -6.95 6.76
CA THR A 41 1.76 -8.18 5.97
C THR A 41 0.83 -7.96 4.78
N GLY A 42 0.89 -8.87 3.81
CA GLY A 42 -0.09 -8.92 2.71
C GLY A 42 -1.53 -9.13 3.20
N LEU A 43 -1.72 -9.82 4.32
CA LEU A 43 -3.05 -10.01 4.91
C LEU A 43 -3.64 -8.71 5.49
N ASP A 44 -2.79 -7.82 6.01
CA ASP A 44 -3.24 -6.50 6.46
C ASP A 44 -3.75 -5.69 5.27
N ILE A 45 -3.02 -5.74 4.15
CA ILE A 45 -3.43 -5.12 2.89
C ILE A 45 -4.74 -5.72 2.41
N ALA A 46 -4.84 -7.05 2.32
CA ALA A 46 -6.03 -7.73 1.83
C ALA A 46 -7.28 -7.39 2.65
N LYS A 47 -7.18 -7.39 3.99
CA LYS A 47 -8.30 -7.00 4.86
C LYS A 47 -8.69 -5.54 4.66
N TYR A 48 -7.70 -4.65 4.59
CA TYR A 48 -7.92 -3.21 4.39
C TYR A 48 -8.59 -2.92 3.05
N THR A 49 -8.09 -3.51 1.95
CA THR A 49 -8.61 -3.25 0.61
C THR A 49 -9.93 -3.96 0.34
N ALA A 50 -10.18 -5.14 0.93
CA ALA A 50 -11.47 -5.80 0.85
C ALA A 50 -12.59 -4.93 1.46
N LYS A 51 -12.30 -4.25 2.58
CA LYS A 51 -13.26 -3.30 3.16
C LYS A 51 -13.57 -2.15 2.20
N ILE A 52 -12.55 -1.54 1.59
CA ILE A 52 -12.74 -0.46 0.61
C ILE A 52 -13.62 -0.92 -0.55
N MET A 53 -13.34 -2.11 -1.08
CA MET A 53 -14.13 -2.64 -2.20
C MET A 53 -15.59 -2.85 -1.82
N ARG A 54 -15.88 -3.34 -0.60
CA ARG A 54 -17.26 -3.45 -0.10
C ARG A 54 -17.93 -2.10 0.05
N ASP A 55 -17.25 -1.14 0.66
CA ASP A 55 -17.78 0.22 0.84
C ASP A 55 -18.06 0.89 -0.54
N ASP A 56 -17.22 0.65 -1.55
CA ASP A 56 -17.42 1.15 -2.92
C ASP A 56 -18.55 0.40 -3.67
N MET A 57 -18.75 -0.90 -3.44
CA MET A 57 -19.90 -1.65 -3.97
C MET A 57 -21.21 -1.09 -3.43
N ASP A 58 -21.29 -0.87 -2.11
CA ASP A 58 -22.47 -0.29 -1.47
C ASP A 58 -22.73 1.13 -1.99
N ALA A 59 -21.69 1.91 -2.28
CA ALA A 59 -21.83 3.24 -2.88
C ALA A 59 -22.44 3.15 -4.29
N TYR A 60 -21.97 2.23 -5.12
CA TYR A 60 -22.50 2.03 -6.48
C TYR A 60 -23.97 1.55 -6.46
N ASP A 61 -24.33 0.65 -5.55
CA ASP A 61 -25.71 0.18 -5.40
C ASP A 61 -26.68 1.32 -5.03
N ASN A 62 -26.21 2.28 -4.23
CA ASN A 62 -26.97 3.47 -3.88
C ASN A 62 -26.98 4.53 -5.00
N ASN A 63 -25.93 4.60 -5.81
CA ASN A 63 -25.78 5.55 -6.89
C ASN A 63 -24.84 5.02 -7.99
N THR A 64 -25.39 4.70 -9.16
CA THR A 64 -24.63 4.11 -10.27
C THR A 64 -23.57 5.05 -10.87
N ALA A 65 -23.57 6.34 -10.53
CA ALA A 65 -22.51 7.26 -10.90
C ALA A 65 -21.22 7.06 -10.07
N ASP A 66 -21.30 6.39 -8.92
CA ASP A 66 -20.17 6.10 -8.03
C ASP A 66 -19.45 4.79 -8.41
N TYR A 67 -19.13 4.65 -9.70
CA TYR A 67 -18.38 3.50 -10.22
C TYR A 67 -16.87 3.60 -9.92
N THR A 68 -16.19 2.46 -9.97
CA THR A 68 -14.73 2.37 -9.77
C THR A 68 -13.99 2.13 -11.07
N GLN A 69 -12.70 2.45 -11.11
CA GLN A 69 -11.87 2.32 -12.31
C GLN A 69 -10.50 1.74 -11.98
N SER A 70 -9.95 0.98 -12.92
CA SER A 70 -8.59 0.43 -12.83
C SER A 70 -7.91 0.44 -14.19
N LEU A 71 -6.58 0.28 -14.15
CA LEU A 71 -5.76 0.00 -15.33
C LEU A 71 -4.84 -1.17 -14.96
N GLY A 72 -4.63 -2.06 -15.92
CA GLY A 72 -3.67 -3.15 -15.82
C GLY A 72 -2.27 -2.62 -15.51
N CYS A 73 -1.58 -3.23 -14.56
CA CYS A 73 -0.18 -2.91 -14.25
C CYS A 73 0.67 -4.17 -14.28
N TRP A 74 1.55 -4.30 -15.27
CA TRP A 74 2.40 -5.48 -15.46
C TRP A 74 3.66 -5.50 -14.58
N HIS A 75 3.94 -4.42 -13.85
CA HIS A 75 5.09 -4.31 -12.94
C HIS A 75 4.80 -3.34 -11.79
N GLY A 76 5.41 -3.57 -10.63
CA GLY A 76 5.24 -2.77 -9.41
C GLY A 76 5.50 -1.29 -9.62
N PHE A 77 6.57 -0.95 -10.35
CA PHE A 77 6.88 0.43 -10.72
C PHE A 77 5.78 1.12 -11.54
N ILE A 78 5.12 0.40 -12.47
CA ILE A 78 4.01 0.95 -13.26
C ILE A 78 2.81 1.24 -12.35
N GLY A 79 2.47 0.29 -11.46
CA GLY A 79 1.42 0.50 -10.46
C GLY A 79 1.72 1.68 -9.53
N GLN A 80 2.97 1.83 -9.12
CA GLN A 80 3.43 2.94 -8.29
C GLN A 80 3.25 4.29 -8.98
N GLN A 81 3.76 4.44 -10.20
CA GLN A 81 3.66 5.70 -10.95
C GLN A 81 2.19 6.05 -11.25
N LYS A 82 1.35 5.04 -11.52
CA LYS A 82 -0.10 5.23 -11.66
C LYS A 82 -0.69 5.87 -10.39
N MET A 83 -0.41 5.32 -9.20
CA MET A 83 -0.99 5.82 -7.96
C MET A 83 -0.44 7.18 -7.54
N ILE A 84 0.85 7.44 -7.79
CA ILE A 84 1.45 8.77 -7.58
C ILE A 84 0.77 9.81 -8.49
N SER A 85 0.58 9.49 -9.78
CA SER A 85 -0.11 10.36 -10.73
C SER A 85 -1.55 10.64 -10.30
N ILE A 86 -2.28 9.62 -9.85
CA ILE A 86 -3.65 9.76 -9.37
C ILE A 86 -3.73 10.74 -8.20
N LYS A 87 -2.91 10.58 -7.17
CA LYS A 87 -2.90 11.49 -6.02
C LYS A 87 -2.50 12.91 -6.42
N LYS A 88 -1.51 13.05 -7.30
CA LYS A 88 -1.04 14.36 -7.79
C LYS A 88 -2.13 15.15 -8.52
N HIS A 89 -2.92 14.48 -9.36
CA HIS A 89 -3.85 15.17 -10.27
C HIS A 89 -5.30 15.18 -9.77
N PHE A 90 -5.72 14.18 -8.98
CA PHE A 90 -7.09 14.05 -8.50
C PHE A 90 -7.23 14.20 -6.98
N GLY A 91 -6.11 14.29 -6.24
CA GLY A 91 -6.10 14.52 -4.79
C GLY A 91 -6.59 13.35 -3.94
N SER A 92 -7.14 12.28 -4.54
CA SER A 92 -7.66 11.12 -3.82
C SER A 92 -7.46 9.82 -4.60
N THR A 93 -7.32 8.71 -3.88
CA THR A 93 -7.31 7.34 -4.43
C THR A 93 -8.70 6.68 -4.46
N LYS A 94 -9.75 7.36 -3.97
CA LYS A 94 -11.13 6.83 -3.91
C LYS A 94 -11.61 6.38 -5.30
N GLY A 95 -12.17 5.17 -5.38
CA GLY A 95 -12.68 4.58 -6.62
C GLY A 95 -11.61 4.30 -7.67
N ARG A 96 -10.33 4.17 -7.28
CA ARG A 96 -9.20 3.87 -8.18
C ARG A 96 -8.45 2.62 -7.70
N TYR A 97 -8.47 1.58 -8.52
CA TYR A 97 -7.89 0.27 -8.18
C TYR A 97 -6.70 -0.10 -9.08
N LEU A 98 -5.98 -1.15 -8.68
CA LEU A 98 -5.11 -1.92 -9.55
C LEU A 98 -5.90 -3.03 -10.27
N TYR A 99 -5.43 -3.39 -11.47
CA TYR A 99 -5.84 -4.62 -12.14
C TYR A 99 -4.59 -5.43 -12.45
N LEU A 100 -4.60 -6.71 -12.09
CA LEU A 100 -3.60 -7.68 -12.51
C LEU A 100 -4.18 -8.47 -13.67
N SER A 101 -3.53 -8.38 -14.83
CA SER A 101 -3.96 -9.06 -16.05
C SER A 101 -3.17 -10.35 -16.23
N GLY A 102 -3.85 -11.50 -16.31
CA GLY A 102 -3.22 -12.80 -16.62
C GLY A 102 -2.47 -12.75 -17.95
N TRP A 103 -3.08 -12.14 -18.97
CA TRP A 103 -2.45 -11.87 -20.27
C TRP A 103 -1.09 -11.16 -20.16
N MET A 104 -0.99 -10.07 -19.38
CA MET A 104 0.27 -9.34 -19.24
C MET A 104 1.31 -10.13 -18.42
N VAL A 105 0.86 -10.97 -17.47
CA VAL A 105 1.77 -11.89 -16.77
C VAL A 105 2.36 -12.88 -17.77
N ALA A 106 1.52 -13.53 -18.58
CA ALA A 106 1.97 -14.46 -19.61
C ALA A 106 2.94 -13.80 -20.61
N ALA A 107 2.62 -12.59 -21.08
CA ALA A 107 3.39 -11.91 -22.10
C ALA A 107 4.71 -11.31 -21.59
N LEU A 108 4.81 -10.91 -20.32
CA LEU A 108 5.91 -10.05 -19.83
C LEU A 108 6.62 -10.55 -18.58
N ARG A 109 6.03 -11.48 -17.82
CA ARG A 109 6.50 -11.85 -16.47
C ARG A 109 6.93 -13.31 -16.33
N SER A 110 6.61 -14.13 -17.31
CA SER A 110 7.03 -15.52 -17.40
C SER A 110 8.56 -15.65 -17.48
N GLU A 111 9.15 -16.55 -16.70
CA GLU A 111 10.58 -16.90 -16.81
C GLU A 111 10.93 -17.51 -18.17
N PHE A 112 9.94 -18.06 -18.89
CA PHE A 112 10.08 -18.56 -20.25
C PHE A 112 10.14 -17.46 -21.32
N GLY A 113 10.03 -16.19 -20.92
CA GLY A 113 9.80 -15.08 -21.83
C GLY A 113 8.33 -15.01 -22.30
N PRO A 114 8.04 -14.25 -23.37
CA PRO A 114 6.66 -14.01 -23.80
C PRO A 114 5.92 -15.28 -24.19
N LEU A 115 4.79 -15.53 -23.54
CA LEU A 115 3.87 -16.64 -23.84
C LEU A 115 2.50 -16.12 -24.27
N PRO A 116 1.74 -16.92 -25.05
CA PRO A 116 0.32 -16.64 -25.27
C PRO A 116 -0.47 -16.85 -23.98
N ASP A 117 -1.64 -16.23 -23.93
CA ASP A 117 -2.54 -16.21 -22.77
C ASP A 117 -3.32 -17.53 -22.65
N GLN A 118 -2.63 -18.56 -22.13
CA GLN A 118 -3.13 -19.94 -22.00
C GLN A 118 -2.71 -20.58 -20.67
N SER A 119 -2.37 -19.77 -19.65
CA SER A 119 -1.95 -20.25 -18.32
C SER A 119 -0.76 -21.24 -18.34
N MET A 120 0.12 -21.13 -19.34
CA MET A 120 1.29 -22.03 -19.49
C MET A 120 2.53 -21.57 -18.71
N HIS A 121 2.55 -20.31 -18.26
CA HIS A 121 3.63 -19.77 -17.42
C HIS A 121 3.56 -20.34 -16.00
N GLU A 122 4.65 -20.23 -15.26
CA GLU A 122 4.71 -20.58 -13.85
C GLU A 122 3.70 -19.75 -13.04
N LYS A 123 2.74 -20.42 -12.41
CA LYS A 123 1.64 -19.78 -11.65
C LYS A 123 2.11 -18.84 -10.54
N THR A 124 3.32 -19.03 -10.03
CA THR A 124 3.94 -18.17 -9.02
C THR A 124 4.19 -16.75 -9.50
N SER A 125 4.28 -16.52 -10.82
CA SER A 125 4.45 -15.19 -11.40
C SER A 125 3.23 -14.29 -11.20
N VAL A 126 2.03 -14.88 -11.07
CA VAL A 126 0.80 -14.16 -10.70
C VAL A 126 0.92 -13.59 -9.28
N SER A 127 1.13 -14.45 -8.28
CA SER A 127 1.25 -14.02 -6.87
C SER A 127 2.47 -13.11 -6.64
N SER A 128 3.56 -13.34 -7.37
CA SER A 128 4.78 -12.52 -7.25
C SER A 128 4.54 -11.09 -7.72
N LEU A 129 3.77 -10.90 -8.80
CA LEU A 129 3.40 -9.56 -9.27
C LEU A 129 2.50 -8.83 -8.26
N ILE A 130 1.57 -9.52 -7.58
CA ILE A 130 0.75 -8.92 -6.51
C ILE A 130 1.65 -8.38 -5.39
N ALA A 131 2.56 -9.21 -4.89
CA ALA A 131 3.50 -8.83 -3.85
C ALA A 131 4.40 -7.67 -4.28
N GLU A 132 4.91 -7.70 -5.51
CA GLU A 132 5.72 -6.62 -6.09
C GLU A 132 4.93 -5.31 -6.17
N LEU A 133 3.70 -5.32 -6.68
CA LEU A 133 2.84 -4.13 -6.75
C LEU A 133 2.67 -3.49 -5.38
N TYR A 134 2.33 -4.27 -4.36
CA TYR A 134 2.15 -3.75 -3.01
C TYR A 134 3.46 -3.30 -2.35
N GLN A 135 4.57 -3.97 -2.62
CA GLN A 135 5.88 -3.53 -2.14
C GLN A 135 6.24 -2.13 -2.69
N PHE A 136 5.99 -1.89 -3.97
CA PHE A 136 6.24 -0.59 -4.59
C PHE A 136 5.28 0.49 -4.06
N LEU A 137 4.01 0.18 -3.83
CA LEU A 137 3.05 1.13 -3.24
C LEU A 137 3.40 1.49 -1.80
N LYS A 138 3.75 0.51 -0.97
CA LYS A 138 4.25 0.74 0.39
C LYS A 138 5.49 1.63 0.38
N GLN A 139 6.40 1.42 -0.59
CA GLN A 139 7.58 2.27 -0.67
C GLN A 139 7.26 3.71 -1.12
N ALA A 140 6.22 3.92 -1.93
CA ALA A 140 5.74 5.26 -2.24
C ALA A 140 5.18 5.95 -0.99
N ASP A 141 4.46 5.23 -0.12
CA ASP A 141 4.02 5.75 1.17
C ASP A 141 5.19 6.18 2.05
N ALA A 142 6.17 5.29 2.24
CA ALA A 142 7.33 5.56 3.08
C ALA A 142 8.11 6.79 2.60
N ARG A 143 8.27 6.94 1.28
CA ARG A 143 8.94 8.10 0.67
C ARG A 143 8.17 9.40 0.90
N GLU A 144 6.87 9.42 0.65
CA GLU A 144 6.05 10.64 0.84
C GLU A 144 5.93 11.03 2.32
N LEU A 145 5.75 10.05 3.22
CA LEU A 145 5.79 10.28 4.67
C LEU A 145 7.15 10.84 5.12
N ASN A 146 8.26 10.38 4.54
CA ASN A 146 9.59 10.93 4.83
C ASN A 146 9.71 12.41 4.43
N HIS A 147 9.05 12.84 3.35
CA HIS A 147 8.98 14.26 3.00
C HIS A 147 8.19 15.05 4.05
N LEU A 148 7.05 14.53 4.50
CA LEU A 148 6.26 15.15 5.57
C LEU A 148 7.02 15.25 6.90
N TYR A 149 7.82 14.25 7.27
CA TYR A 149 8.66 14.32 8.47
C TYR A 149 9.76 15.36 8.37
N LYS A 150 10.35 15.56 7.18
CA LYS A 150 11.31 16.66 6.96
C LYS A 150 10.64 18.03 7.08
N ASP A 151 9.41 18.15 6.60
CA ASP A 151 8.61 19.37 6.76
C ASP A 151 8.29 19.63 8.24
N LEU A 152 7.98 18.58 9.01
CA LEU A 152 7.81 18.66 10.45
C LEU A 152 9.09 19.11 11.16
N ASP A 153 10.24 18.52 10.82
CA ASP A 153 11.54 18.91 11.37
C ASP A 153 11.84 20.40 11.10
N ALA A 154 11.58 20.86 9.87
CA ALA A 154 11.76 22.26 9.50
C ALA A 154 10.78 23.19 10.26
N ALA A 155 9.53 22.74 10.48
CA ALA A 155 8.54 23.48 11.26
C ALA A 155 8.97 23.63 12.72
N ILE A 156 9.40 22.53 13.36
CA ILE A 156 9.93 22.53 14.73
C ILE A 156 11.14 23.47 14.83
N ALA A 157 12.10 23.37 13.90
CA ALA A 157 13.29 24.22 13.88
C ALA A 157 12.96 25.72 13.72
N SER A 158 11.82 26.06 13.10
CA SER A 158 11.36 27.44 12.97
C SER A 158 10.71 28.01 14.23
N GLY A 159 10.39 27.16 15.21
CA GLY A 159 9.72 27.56 16.46
C GLY A 159 8.29 28.07 16.27
N ASP A 160 7.63 27.75 15.16
CA ASP A 160 6.25 28.15 14.85
C ASP A 160 5.27 27.00 15.17
N PRO A 161 4.52 27.09 16.28
CA PRO A 161 3.62 26.01 16.70
C PRO A 161 2.49 25.74 15.70
N SER A 162 2.11 26.75 14.90
CA SER A 162 1.06 26.59 13.89
C SER A 162 1.55 25.73 12.72
N LYS A 163 2.80 25.91 12.30
CA LYS A 163 3.42 25.07 11.26
C LYS A 163 3.65 23.65 11.74
N GLU A 164 4.08 23.48 12.99
CA GLU A 164 4.24 22.14 13.58
C GLU A 164 2.90 21.40 13.59
N ALA A 165 1.84 22.04 14.10
CA ALA A 165 0.50 21.47 14.13
C ALA A 165 0.00 21.11 12.72
N ALA A 166 0.22 21.98 11.74
CA ALA A 166 -0.15 21.70 10.34
C ALA A 166 0.65 20.55 9.72
N ALA A 167 1.93 20.39 10.06
CA ALA A 167 2.75 19.29 9.58
C ALA A 167 2.30 17.95 10.19
N VAL A 168 2.00 17.93 11.50
CA VAL A 168 1.44 16.74 12.17
C VAL A 168 0.08 16.36 11.57
N ASP A 169 -0.80 17.33 11.30
CA ASP A 169 -2.10 17.07 10.68
C ASP A 169 -1.98 16.42 9.30
N LYS A 170 -0.99 16.85 8.48
CA LYS A 170 -0.70 16.19 7.18
C LYS A 170 -0.22 14.74 7.34
N ILE A 171 0.56 14.46 8.39
CA ILE A 171 1.03 13.10 8.68
C ILE A 171 -0.13 12.21 9.11
N ASP A 172 -0.96 12.68 10.04
CA ASP A 172 -2.11 11.92 10.56
C ASP A 172 -3.17 11.66 9.49
N ASN A 173 -3.37 12.62 8.56
CA ASN A 173 -4.31 12.49 7.45
C ASN A 173 -3.65 11.97 6.16
N PHE A 174 -2.45 11.40 6.23
CA PHE A 174 -1.77 10.86 5.05
C PHE A 174 -2.61 9.77 4.37
N GLN A 175 -2.99 10.02 3.11
CA GLN A 175 -3.67 9.02 2.29
C GLN A 175 -2.66 8.05 1.67
N THR A 176 -2.77 6.77 1.98
CA THR A 176 -1.93 5.69 1.42
C THR A 176 -2.11 5.54 -0.10
N HIS A 177 -1.05 5.12 -0.79
CA HIS A 177 -1.08 4.66 -2.19
C HIS A 177 -1.60 3.22 -2.32
N VAL A 178 -1.71 2.47 -1.21
CA VAL A 178 -2.26 1.12 -1.17
C VAL A 178 -3.76 1.17 -1.46
N VAL A 179 -4.17 0.51 -2.54
CA VAL A 179 -5.56 0.45 -3.03
C VAL A 179 -5.94 -0.99 -3.36
N PRO A 180 -7.25 -1.29 -3.51
CA PRO A 180 -7.70 -2.61 -3.96
C PRO A 180 -7.11 -3.02 -5.30
N ILE A 181 -6.92 -4.32 -5.47
CA ILE A 181 -6.57 -4.97 -6.72
C ILE A 181 -7.66 -5.96 -7.10
N ILE A 182 -8.04 -5.96 -8.38
CA ILE A 182 -8.79 -7.07 -8.97
C ILE A 182 -7.73 -7.96 -9.62
N ALA A 183 -7.56 -9.17 -9.08
CA ALA A 183 -6.50 -10.08 -9.48
C ALA A 183 -7.04 -11.25 -10.30
N ASP A 184 -6.59 -11.34 -11.54
CA ASP A 184 -6.90 -12.43 -12.45
C ASP A 184 -6.15 -13.71 -12.06
N ILE A 185 -6.86 -14.83 -11.98
CA ILE A 185 -6.34 -16.16 -11.63
C ILE A 185 -6.51 -17.15 -12.80
N ASP A 186 -6.92 -16.66 -13.97
CA ASP A 186 -7.39 -17.47 -15.09
C ASP A 186 -8.45 -18.49 -14.62
N ALA A 187 -8.29 -19.76 -14.98
CA ALA A 187 -9.13 -20.87 -14.51
C ALA A 187 -8.53 -21.60 -13.28
N GLY A 188 -7.61 -20.96 -12.54
CA GLY A 188 -7.03 -21.53 -11.31
C GLY A 188 -5.78 -22.39 -11.49
N PHE A 189 -5.22 -22.45 -12.71
CA PHE A 189 -3.99 -23.19 -13.05
C PHE A 189 -4.03 -24.68 -12.63
N GLY A 190 -5.19 -25.33 -12.72
CA GLY A 190 -5.37 -26.74 -12.39
C GLY A 190 -6.79 -27.07 -11.96
N ASN A 191 -6.91 -28.06 -11.06
CA ASN A 191 -8.18 -28.42 -10.43
C ASN A 191 -8.52 -27.48 -9.25
N GLU A 192 -9.56 -27.81 -8.50
CA GLU A 192 -10.07 -27.03 -7.37
C GLU A 192 -9.03 -26.89 -6.25
N GLU A 193 -8.26 -27.95 -5.95
CA GLU A 193 -7.19 -27.91 -4.96
C GLU A 193 -6.05 -26.97 -5.40
N ALA A 194 -5.64 -27.05 -6.67
CA ALA A 194 -4.64 -26.15 -7.24
C ALA A 194 -5.11 -24.69 -7.22
N THR A 195 -6.40 -24.45 -7.51
CA THR A 195 -7.02 -23.13 -7.45
C THR A 195 -6.97 -22.58 -6.03
N TYR A 196 -7.35 -23.38 -5.03
CA TYR A 196 -7.28 -22.98 -3.62
C TYR A 196 -5.85 -22.61 -3.20
N LEU A 197 -4.86 -23.44 -3.54
CA LEU A 197 -3.46 -23.19 -3.16
C LEU A 197 -2.93 -21.90 -3.79
N LEU A 198 -3.26 -21.63 -5.05
CA LEU A 198 -2.84 -20.41 -5.74
C LEU A 198 -3.57 -19.18 -5.17
N ALA A 199 -4.89 -19.24 -5.02
CA ALA A 199 -5.69 -18.14 -4.48
C ALA A 199 -5.31 -17.78 -3.03
N LYS A 200 -4.87 -18.76 -2.24
CA LYS A 200 -4.36 -18.52 -0.87
C LYS A 200 -3.01 -17.79 -0.86
N GLN A 201 -2.19 -18.00 -1.89
CA GLN A 201 -0.88 -17.38 -2.01
C GLN A 201 -0.97 -15.96 -2.60
N MET A 202 -1.96 -15.70 -3.44
CA MET A 202 -2.30 -14.39 -4.02
C MET A 202 -2.82 -13.41 -2.97
#